data_AF-A0A444W0V1-F1
#
_entry.id   AF-A0A444W0V1-F1
#
_cell.length_a   1.000
_cell.length_b   1.000
_cell.length_c   1.000
_cell.angle_alpha   90.00
_cell.angle_beta   90.00
_cell.angle_gamma   90.00
#
_symmetry.space_group_name_H-M   'P 1'
#
loop_
_entity.id
_entity.type
_entity.pdbx_description
1 polymer ?
#
loop_
_entity_poly.entity_id
_entity_poly.type
_entity_poly.pdbx_seq_one_letter_code
_entity_poly.pdbx_strand_id
1 'polypeptide(L)'
;MKKGLDINPAYIANNGKEGMNWILKNQNLNPLIILLDIQMPVMNGFEFLEEFDRLPEDVKEKIEIFVLSSTLDSDEIKKVKENKYVTDFWNKPFRLEILKNAFLSA
;
A
#
# COMPACT_ATOMS: atom_id res chain seq x y z
N MET A 1 20.21 -8.62 18.28
CA MET A 1 19.71 -7.24 18.02
C MET A 1 18.42 -7.34 17.21
N LYS A 2 17.25 -7.12 17.84
CA LYS A 2 15.96 -7.02 17.14
C LYS A 2 15.92 -5.67 16.41
N LYS A 3 16.28 -5.64 15.12
CA LYS A 3 16.01 -4.49 14.22
C LYS A 3 14.58 -4.60 13.65
N GLY A 4 13.61 -4.90 14.50
CA GLY A 4 12.20 -4.88 14.10
C GLY A 4 11.67 -3.47 14.30
N LEU A 5 11.08 -2.87 13.26
CA LEU A 5 10.13 -1.78 13.46
C LEU A 5 9.00 -2.36 14.31
N ASP A 6 8.75 -1.82 15.49
CA ASP A 6 7.66 -2.29 16.37
C ASP A 6 6.35 -1.68 15.84
N ILE A 7 5.89 -2.20 14.71
CA ILE A 7 4.65 -1.80 14.04
C ILE A 7 3.52 -2.69 14.57
N ASN A 8 2.89 -2.27 15.67
CA ASN A 8 1.71 -2.95 16.16
C ASN A 8 0.57 -1.96 16.45
N PRO A 9 -0.64 -2.22 15.93
CA PRO A 9 -1.03 -3.39 15.13
C PRO A 9 -0.73 -3.24 13.63
N ALA A 10 0.08 -4.14 13.06
CA ALA A 10 0.17 -4.34 11.62
C ALA A 10 -0.86 -5.37 11.17
N TYR A 11 -1.72 -5.02 10.22
CA TYR A 11 -2.63 -5.97 9.58
C TYR A 11 -2.01 -6.51 8.29
N ILE A 12 -2.04 -7.82 8.11
CA ILE A 12 -1.51 -8.50 6.92
C ILE A 12 -2.69 -9.06 6.13
N ALA A 13 -2.81 -8.64 4.87
CA ALA A 13 -3.70 -9.23 3.88
C ALA A 13 -2.87 -9.99 2.84
N ASN A 14 -3.32 -11.17 2.43
CA ASN A 14 -2.58 -12.05 1.52
C ASN A 14 -2.90 -11.83 0.04
N ASN A 15 -3.85 -10.94 -0.27
CA ASN A 15 -4.23 -10.52 -1.61
C ASN A 15 -5.06 -9.22 -1.56
N GLY A 16 -5.29 -8.59 -2.72
CA GLY A 16 -6.06 -7.35 -2.81
C GLY A 16 -7.49 -7.49 -2.29
N LYS A 17 -8.13 -8.65 -2.48
CA LYS A 17 -9.52 -8.87 -2.06
C LYS A 17 -9.66 -8.93 -0.54
N GLU A 18 -8.71 -9.56 0.14
CA GLU A 18 -8.64 -9.56 1.61
C GLU A 18 -8.42 -8.15 2.15
N GLY A 19 -7.49 -7.38 1.57
CA GLY A 19 -7.22 -6.00 1.95
C GLY A 19 -8.44 -5.09 1.75
N MET A 20 -9.11 -5.19 0.61
CA MET A 20 -10.31 -4.40 0.31
C MET A 20 -11.46 -4.74 1.26
N ASN A 21 -11.69 -6.03 1.53
CA ASN A 21 -12.69 -6.47 2.50
C ASN A 21 -12.40 -5.94 3.91
N TRP A 22 -11.12 -5.84 4.28
CA TRP A 22 -10.74 -5.27 5.56
C TRP A 22 -11.04 -3.77 5.63
N ILE A 23 -10.72 -3.00 4.60
CA ILE A 23 -11.06 -1.57 4.52
C ILE A 23 -12.58 -1.36 4.63
N LEU A 24 -13.37 -2.14 3.89
CA LEU A 24 -14.83 -2.03 3.92
C LEU A 24 -15.44 -2.36 5.28
N LYS A 25 -14.84 -3.26 6.05
CA LYS A 25 -15.27 -3.58 7.42
C LYS A 25 -14.84 -2.53 8.45
N ASN A 26 -13.86 -1.70 8.11
CA ASN A 26 -13.23 -0.74 9.00
C ASN A 26 -13.25 0.65 8.36
N GLN A 27 -14.41 1.22 8.03
CA GLN A 27 -14.44 2.54 7.38
C GLN A 27 -14.19 3.72 8.35
N ASN A 28 -14.36 3.50 9.66
CA ASN A 28 -14.12 4.50 10.72
C ASN A 28 -12.67 4.50 11.22
N LEU A 29 -11.71 4.19 10.35
CA LEU A 29 -10.30 4.09 10.74
C LEU A 29 -9.66 5.45 11.00
N ASN A 30 -8.63 5.42 11.84
CA ASN A 30 -7.57 6.43 11.85
C ASN A 30 -6.81 6.40 10.51
N PRO A 31 -6.00 7.43 10.22
CA PRO A 31 -5.12 7.40 9.06
C PRO A 31 -4.33 6.08 8.95
N LEU A 32 -4.31 5.52 7.74
CA LEU A 32 -3.75 4.20 7.44
C LEU A 32 -2.70 4.32 6.34
N ILE A 33 -1.60 3.61 6.52
CA ILE A 33 -0.61 3.39 5.47
C ILE A 33 -0.80 1.97 4.93
N ILE A 34 -0.95 1.85 3.61
CA ILE A 34 -1.00 0.57 2.91
C ILE A 34 0.32 0.38 2.17
N LEU A 35 0.99 -0.72 2.45
CA LEU A 35 2.11 -1.21 1.65
C LEU A 35 1.56 -2.25 0.65
N LEU A 36 1.32 -1.82 -0.58
CA LEU A 36 0.62 -2.61 -1.60
C LEU A 36 1.62 -3.34 -2.51
N ASP A 37 1.56 -4.67 -2.55
CA ASP A 37 2.28 -5.44 -3.57
C ASP A 37 1.51 -5.43 -4.90
N ILE A 38 2.22 -5.32 -6.03
CA ILE A 38 1.57 -5.42 -7.35
C ILE A 38 1.25 -6.86 -7.69
N GLN A 39 2.19 -7.78 -7.47
CA GLN A 39 2.07 -9.16 -7.92
C GLN A 39 1.49 -10.01 -6.78
N MET A 40 0.15 -10.03 -6.68
CA MET A 40 -0.61 -10.81 -5.70
C MET A 40 -1.60 -11.76 -6.38
N PRO A 41 -1.87 -12.95 -5.81
CA PRO A 41 -2.90 -13.86 -6.31
C PRO A 41 -4.30 -13.29 -6.07
N VAL A 42 -5.31 -13.82 -6.77
CA VAL A 42 -6.75 -13.50 -6.64
C VAL A 42 -7.14 -12.08 -7.07
N MET A 43 -6.48 -11.05 -6.53
CA MET A 43 -6.62 -9.65 -6.91
C MET A 43 -5.24 -9.00 -6.79
N ASN A 44 -4.70 -8.55 -7.93
CA ASN A 44 -3.40 -7.91 -8.00
C ASN A 44 -3.47 -6.44 -7.54
N GLY A 45 -2.33 -5.76 -7.43
CA GLY A 45 -2.28 -4.39 -6.94
C GLY A 45 -2.94 -3.36 -7.85
N PHE A 46 -2.98 -3.58 -9.17
CA PHE A 46 -3.68 -2.69 -10.10
C PHE A 46 -5.20 -2.83 -9.94
N GLU A 47 -5.72 -4.07 -9.89
CA GLU A 47 -7.13 -4.34 -9.62
C GLU A 47 -7.56 -3.79 -8.25
N PHE A 48 -6.68 -3.87 -7.25
CA PHE A 48 -6.93 -3.24 -5.95
C PHE A 48 -7.10 -1.73 -6.07
N LEU A 49 -6.23 -1.04 -6.82
CA LEU A 49 -6.30 0.41 -7.03
C LEU A 49 -7.58 0.83 -7.78
N GLU A 50 -8.05 0.01 -8.73
CA GLU A 50 -9.31 0.22 -9.43
C GLU A 50 -10.53 0.09 -8.50
N GLU A 51 -10.55 -0.92 -7.63
CA GLU A 51 -11.61 -1.06 -6.62
C GLU A 51 -11.52 0.03 -5.54
N PHE A 52 -10.30 0.45 -5.19
CA PHE A 52 -10.07 1.54 -4.24
C PHE A 52 -10.64 2.88 -4.74
N ASP A 53 -10.55 3.18 -6.04
CA ASP A 53 -11.12 4.39 -6.65
C ASP A 53 -12.62 4.55 -6.37
N ARG A 54 -13.32 3.41 -6.21
CA ARG A 54 -14.78 3.35 -6.00
C ARG A 54 -15.19 3.54 -4.54
N LEU A 55 -14.24 3.62 -3.61
CA LEU A 55 -14.53 3.87 -2.20
C LEU A 55 -14.99 5.32 -1.97
N PRO A 56 -15.77 5.56 -0.90
CA PRO A 56 -16.13 6.92 -0.47
C PRO A 56 -14.89 7.80 -0.26
N GLU A 57 -14.99 9.08 -0.61
CA GLU A 57 -13.86 10.02 -0.53
C GLU A 57 -13.30 10.16 0.88
N ASP A 58 -14.17 10.17 1.89
CA ASP A 58 -13.81 10.25 3.31
C ASP A 58 -13.06 9.02 3.83
N VAL A 59 -13.14 7.89 3.13
CA VAL A 59 -12.32 6.70 3.38
C VAL A 59 -10.97 6.86 2.67
N LYS A 60 -10.97 7.28 1.40
CA LYS A 60 -9.76 7.41 0.58
C LYS A 60 -8.79 8.46 1.14
N GLU A 61 -9.30 9.60 1.60
CA GLU A 61 -8.49 10.70 2.17
C GLU A 61 -7.71 10.29 3.44
N LYS A 62 -8.10 9.20 4.10
CA LYS A 62 -7.42 8.68 5.29
C LYS A 62 -6.35 7.64 4.97
N ILE A 63 -6.16 7.28 3.71
CA ILE A 63 -5.34 6.14 3.31
C ILE A 63 -4.23 6.62 2.37
N GLU A 64 -2.99 6.38 2.78
CA GLU A 64 -1.82 6.55 1.92
C GLU A 64 -1.35 5.20 1.38
N ILE A 65 -1.16 5.11 0.06
CA ILE A 65 -0.78 3.85 -0.60
C ILE A 65 0.64 3.95 -1.13
N PHE A 66 1.52 3.09 -0.61
CA PHE A 66 2.88 2.91 -1.08
C PHE A 66 2.97 1.60 -1.83
N VAL A 67 3.30 1.67 -3.12
CA VAL A 67 3.37 0.49 -3.97
C VAL A 67 4.75 -0.14 -3.89
N LEU A 68 4.79 -1.47 -3.72
CA LEU A 68 5.97 -2.29 -3.71
C LEU A 68 5.99 -3.18 -4.96
N SER A 69 7.06 -3.09 -5.77
CA SER A 69 7.21 -3.96 -6.95
C SER A 69 8.59 -4.61 -7.01
N SER A 70 8.63 -5.83 -7.56
CA SER A 70 9.87 -6.56 -7.84
C SER A 70 10.37 -6.33 -9.27
N THR A 71 9.59 -5.69 -10.13
CA THR A 71 9.96 -5.47 -11.54
C THR A 71 10.64 -4.12 -11.75
N LEU A 72 11.49 -4.05 -12.77
CA LEU A 72 12.07 -2.81 -13.30
C LEU A 72 11.39 -2.39 -14.63
N ASP A 73 10.26 -3.00 -14.96
CA ASP A 73 9.50 -2.70 -16.17
C ASP A 73 9.03 -1.25 -16.17
N SER A 74 9.41 -0.50 -17.21
CA SER A 74 9.15 0.93 -17.30
C SER A 74 7.67 1.26 -17.46
N ASP A 75 6.89 0.39 -18.09
CA ASP A 75 5.47 0.62 -18.35
C ASP A 75 4.65 0.38 -17.07
N GLU A 76 4.97 -0.66 -16.29
CA GLU A 76 4.38 -0.85 -14.96
C GLU A 76 4.73 0.31 -14.02
N ILE A 77 6.00 0.72 -13.96
CA ILE A 77 6.43 1.85 -13.13
C ILE A 77 5.68 3.12 -13.52
N LYS A 78 5.51 3.37 -14.83
CA LYS A 78 4.76 4.52 -15.33
C LYS A 78 3.30 4.46 -14.89
N LYS A 79 2.62 3.32 -15.08
CA LYS A 79 1.22 3.14 -14.65
C LYS A 79 1.02 3.37 -13.16
N VAL A 80 1.93 2.87 -12.33
CA VAL A 80 1.88 3.09 -10.88
C VAL A 80 2.06 4.57 -10.54
N LYS A 81 3.04 5.25 -11.13
CA LYS A 81 3.32 6.66 -10.88
C LYS A 81 2.24 7.61 -11.39
N GLU A 82 1.50 7.22 -12.42
CA GLU A 82 0.39 7.99 -12.98
C GLU A 82 -0.93 7.76 -12.22
N ASN A 83 -0.99 6.78 -11.30
CA ASN A 83 -2.16 6.53 -10.49
C ASN A 83 -2.28 7.57 -9.36
N LYS A 84 -3.38 8.32 -9.35
CA LYS A 84 -3.65 9.43 -8.40
C LYS A 84 -3.71 9.01 -6.92
N TYR A 85 -3.84 7.73 -6.61
CA TYR A 85 -3.90 7.21 -5.23
C TYR A 85 -2.56 6.69 -4.72
N VAL A 86 -1.55 6.61 -5.58
CA VAL A 86 -0.23 6.12 -5.19
C VAL A 86 0.59 7.29 -4.66
N THR A 87 0.95 7.22 -3.38
CA THR A 87 1.79 8.22 -2.71
C THR A 87 3.24 8.11 -3.17
N ASP A 88 3.78 6.88 -3.18
CA ASP A 88 5.13 6.61 -3.66
C ASP A 88 5.27 5.15 -4.09
N PHE A 89 6.36 4.86 -4.79
CA PHE A 89 6.70 3.56 -5.34
C PHE A 89 8.10 3.11 -4.92
N TRP A 90 8.21 1.90 -4.35
CA TRP A 90 9.47 1.33 -3.90
C TRP A 90 9.78 -0.01 -4.57
N ASN A 91 10.97 -0.10 -5.16
CA ASN A 91 11.50 -1.34 -5.72
C ASN A 91 11.97 -2.30 -4.62
N LYS A 92 11.59 -3.58 -4.74
CA LYS A 92 12.05 -4.66 -3.88
C LYS A 92 13.41 -5.22 -4.38
N PRO A 93 14.33 -5.58 -3.46
CA PRO A 93 14.27 -5.34 -2.01
C PRO A 93 14.49 -3.85 -1.70
N PHE A 94 13.66 -3.27 -0.83
CA PHE A 94 13.83 -1.90 -0.34
C PHE A 94 14.49 -1.91 1.04
N ARG A 95 15.22 -0.84 1.36
CA ARG A 95 15.93 -0.71 2.64
C ARG A 95 14.96 -0.28 3.74
N LEU A 96 15.08 -0.88 4.92
CA LEU A 96 14.29 -0.48 6.12
C LEU A 96 14.43 1.02 6.46
N GLU A 97 15.54 1.63 6.06
CA GLU A 97 15.78 3.06 6.21
C GLU A 97 14.75 3.92 5.47
N ILE A 98 14.23 3.44 4.32
CA ILE A 98 13.16 4.13 3.58
C ILE A 98 11.90 4.22 4.45
N LEU A 99 11.51 3.12 5.10
CA LEU A 99 10.36 3.12 6.02
C LEU A 99 10.59 4.07 7.21
N LYS A 100 11.80 4.10 7.77
CA LYS A 100 12.11 5.02 8.86
C LYS A 100 12.00 6.48 8.43
N ASN A 101 12.55 6.81 7.27
CA ASN A 101 12.53 8.17 6.76
C ASN A 101 11.11 8.61 6.39
N ALA A 102 10.32 7.71 5.78
CA ALA A 102 8.95 7.98 5.38
C ALA A 102 8.00 8.14 6.58
N PHE A 103 8.16 7.34 7.65
CA PHE A 103 7.13 7.21 8.69
C PHE A 103 7.57 7.54 10.11
N LEU A 104 8.87 7.65 10.40
CA LEU A 104 9.40 7.84 11.76
C LEU A 104 10.23 9.11 11.93
N SER A 105 10.34 9.94 10.89
CA SER A 105 11.03 11.22 10.95
C SER A 105 10.10 12.27 11.58
N ALA A 106 10.18 12.41 12.90
CA ALA A 106 9.74 13.59 13.64
C ALA A 106 10.90 14.58 13.79
#